data_AF-A0A352RIP9-F1
#
_entry.id   AF-A0A352RIP9-F1
#
_cell.length_a   1.000
_cell.length_b   1.000
_cell.length_c   1.000
_cell.angle_alpha   90.00
_cell.angle_beta   90.00
_cell.angle_gamma   90.00
#
_symmetry.space_group_name_H-M   'P 1'
#
loop_
_entity.id
_entity.type
_entity.pdbx_description
1 polymer ?
#
loop_
_entity_poly.entity_id
_entity_poly.type
_entity_poly.pdbx_seq_one_letter_code
_entity_poly.pdbx_strand_id
1 'polypeptide(L)'
;MLLNLYNSTGLASLFRGQGLDWTEGFGRLIMIGVGLILLYLGIRRQFEPLLLVPIGFGAMLSNIPLAGLSEPGGLLYYVYEFGITTGIFPLIIFMGVGAMTDFGPMLANPKTALLGGAAQFGIFGTLLGALA
;
A
#
# COMPACT_ATOMS: atom_id res chain seq x y z
N MET A 1 30.30 -23.67 -0.24
CA MET A 1 30.13 -22.21 -0.44
C MET A 1 28.92 -21.90 -1.31
N LEU A 2 28.84 -22.36 -2.57
CA LEU A 2 27.67 -22.14 -3.44
C LEU A 2 26.37 -22.80 -2.94
N LEU A 3 26.45 -23.98 -2.33
CA LEU A 3 25.30 -24.64 -1.68
C LEU A 3 24.77 -23.89 -0.46
N ASN A 4 25.66 -23.22 0.29
CA ASN A 4 25.27 -22.37 1.43
C ASN A 4 24.64 -21.07 0.94
N LEU A 5 25.18 -20.46 -0.12
CA LEU A 5 24.55 -19.32 -0.80
C LEU A 5 23.17 -19.68 -1.35
N TYR A 6 23.03 -20.83 -2.00
CA TYR A 6 21.72 -21.32 -2.45
C TYR A 6 20.77 -21.46 -1.26
N ASN A 7 21.17 -22.15 -0.19
CA ASN A 7 20.34 -22.34 1.02
C ASN A 7 20.00 -21.05 1.78
N SER A 8 20.85 -20.01 1.71
CA SER A 8 20.63 -18.71 2.35
C SER A 8 19.88 -17.71 1.48
N THR A 9 19.53 -18.06 0.23
CA THR A 9 18.70 -17.19 -0.61
C THR A 9 17.22 -17.32 -0.26
N GLY A 10 16.48 -16.20 -0.36
CA GLY A 10 15.02 -16.20 -0.24
C GLY A 10 14.31 -17.11 -1.25
N LEU A 11 14.98 -17.49 -2.35
CA LEU A 11 14.49 -18.49 -3.29
C LEU A 11 14.54 -19.92 -2.73
N ALA A 12 15.59 -20.31 -2.00
CA ALA A 12 15.65 -21.65 -1.43
C ALA A 12 14.74 -21.81 -0.22
N SER A 13 14.47 -20.75 0.56
CA SER A 13 13.49 -20.81 1.65
C SER A 13 12.05 -20.96 1.16
N LEU A 14 11.72 -20.42 -0.03
CA LEU A 14 10.45 -20.67 -0.72
C LEU A 14 10.23 -22.13 -1.10
N PHE A 15 11.30 -22.88 -1.41
CA PHE A 15 11.20 -24.26 -1.92
C PHE A 15 11.62 -25.36 -0.92
N ARG A 16 12.44 -25.08 0.10
CA ARG A 16 12.98 -26.11 1.04
C ARG A 16 12.44 -26.04 2.47
N GLY A 17 11.96 -24.89 2.94
CA GLY A 17 11.55 -24.71 4.35
C GLY A 17 10.04 -24.71 4.59
N GLN A 18 9.22 -24.59 3.54
CA GLN A 18 7.79 -24.30 3.64
C GLN A 18 6.92 -25.55 3.56
N GLY A 19 7.27 -26.55 4.38
CA GLY A 19 6.48 -27.76 4.48
C GLY A 19 5.14 -27.58 5.20
N LEU A 20 4.97 -26.61 6.11
CA LEU A 20 3.81 -26.62 7.02
C LEU A 20 3.22 -25.27 7.49
N ASP A 21 3.83 -24.10 7.24
CA ASP A 21 3.27 -22.81 7.69
C ASP A 21 2.72 -21.95 6.54
N TRP A 22 1.39 -21.78 6.51
CA TRP A 22 0.66 -20.99 5.51
C TRP A 22 1.10 -19.52 5.44
N THR A 23 1.45 -18.94 6.59
CA THR A 23 1.72 -17.50 6.74
C THR A 23 3.14 -17.11 6.32
N GLU A 24 4.11 -17.98 6.59
CA GLU A 24 5.54 -17.74 6.32
C GLU A 24 5.89 -17.96 4.84
N GLY A 25 5.10 -18.78 4.14
CA GLY A 25 5.42 -19.21 2.78
C GLY A 25 4.41 -18.86 1.70
N PHE A 26 3.34 -19.65 1.63
CA PHE A 26 2.38 -19.55 0.54
C PHE A 26 1.66 -18.18 0.53
N GLY A 27 1.36 -17.64 1.71
CA GLY A 27 0.76 -16.31 1.86
C GLY A 27 1.64 -15.18 1.29
N ARG A 28 2.96 -15.22 1.54
CA ARG A 28 3.90 -14.20 1.03
C ARG A 28 4.01 -14.25 -0.49
N LEU A 29 4.01 -15.45 -1.08
CA LEU A 29 3.98 -15.63 -2.55
C LEU A 29 2.71 -15.04 -3.17
N ILE A 30 1.54 -15.26 -2.56
CA ILE A 30 0.28 -14.66 -3.01
C ILE A 30 0.37 -13.14 -2.95
N MET A 31 0.89 -12.57 -1.86
CA MET A 31 1.02 -11.11 -1.70
C MET A 31 2.00 -10.48 -2.69
N ILE A 32 3.09 -11.17 -3.05
CA ILE A 32 3.95 -10.75 -4.15
C ILE A 32 3.15 -10.73 -5.47
N GLY A 33 2.34 -11.76 -5.71
CA GLY A 33 1.41 -11.80 -6.84
C GLY A 33 0.45 -10.61 -6.86
N VAL A 34 -0.14 -10.24 -5.71
CA VAL A 34 -0.98 -9.05 -5.58
C VAL A 34 -0.18 -7.77 -5.85
N GLY A 35 1.05 -7.65 -5.34
CA GLY A 35 1.94 -6.52 -5.62
C GLY A 35 2.23 -6.34 -7.11
N LEU A 36 2.47 -7.44 -7.84
CA LEU A 36 2.63 -7.44 -9.30
C LEU A 36 1.35 -7.01 -10.03
N ILE A 37 0.18 -7.44 -9.55
CA ILE A 37 -1.11 -7.01 -10.10
C ILE A 37 -1.29 -5.50 -9.92
N LEU A 38 -0.99 -4.96 -8.74
CA LEU A 38 -1.07 -3.52 -8.47
C LEU A 38 -0.10 -2.72 -9.34
N LEU A 39 1.14 -3.20 -9.51
CA LEU A 39 2.11 -2.60 -10.43
C LEU A 39 1.61 -2.62 -11.88
N TYR A 40 1.03 -3.73 -12.32
CA TYR A 40 0.46 -3.86 -13.65
C TYR A 40 -0.71 -2.88 -13.87
N LEU A 41 -1.60 -2.73 -12.88
CA LEU A 41 -2.71 -1.78 -12.93
C LEU A 41 -2.21 -0.33 -12.96
N GLY A 42 -1.20 0.00 -12.14
CA GLY A 42 -0.60 1.33 -12.11
C GLY A 42 0.12 1.69 -13.41
N ILE A 43 0.89 0.77 -14.00
CA ILE A 43 1.72 1.04 -15.19
C ILE A 43 0.91 0.90 -16.48
N ARG A 44 0.22 -0.23 -16.70
CA ARG A 44 -0.46 -0.48 -17.98
C ARG A 44 -1.79 0.24 -18.06
N ARG A 45 -2.56 0.20 -16.98
CA ARG A 45 -3.92 0.74 -16.95
C ARG A 45 -3.98 2.17 -16.39
N GLN A 46 -2.85 2.71 -15.92
CA GLN A 46 -2.74 4.08 -15.40
C GLN A 46 -3.74 4.37 -14.28
N PHE A 47 -4.09 3.36 -13.47
CA PHE A 47 -4.84 3.58 -12.25
C PHE A 47 -3.93 4.22 -11.20
N GLU A 48 -4.19 5.50 -10.89
CA GLU A 48 -3.48 6.30 -9.88
C GLU A 48 -1.98 5.98 -9.78
N PRO A 49 -1.21 6.15 -10.89
CA PRO A 49 0.15 5.62 -10.99
C PRO A 49 1.08 6.20 -9.92
N LEU A 50 0.82 7.44 -9.49
CA LEU A 50 1.58 8.14 -8.44
C LEU A 50 1.55 7.41 -7.09
N LEU A 51 0.45 6.75 -6.74
CA LEU A 51 0.28 6.06 -5.45
C LEU A 51 0.35 4.54 -5.61
N LEU A 52 -0.29 4.00 -6.65
CA LEU A 52 -0.46 2.55 -6.81
C LEU A 52 0.87 1.84 -7.13
N VAL A 53 1.79 2.51 -7.82
CA VAL A 53 3.11 1.95 -8.14
C VAL A 53 3.99 1.82 -6.89
N PRO A 54 4.18 2.87 -6.06
CA PRO A 54 4.86 2.74 -4.77
C PRO A 54 4.21 1.70 -3.84
N ILE A 55 2.88 1.62 -3.81
CA ILE A 55 2.16 0.63 -2.99
C ILE A 55 2.45 -0.79 -3.48
N GLY A 56 2.34 -1.05 -4.78
CA GLY A 56 2.63 -2.37 -5.37
C GLY A 56 4.08 -2.79 -5.16
N PHE A 57 5.02 -1.85 -5.27
CA PHE A 57 6.44 -2.10 -5.01
C PHE A 57 6.71 -2.38 -3.52
N GLY A 58 6.14 -1.59 -2.61
CA GLY A 58 6.23 -1.80 -1.17
C GLY A 58 5.63 -3.15 -0.75
N ALA A 59 4.48 -3.53 -1.32
CA ALA A 59 3.86 -4.83 -1.09
C ALA A 59 4.77 -5.99 -1.53
N MET A 60 5.46 -5.86 -2.67
CA MET A 60 6.46 -6.86 -3.08
C MET A 60 7.63 -6.93 -2.09
N LEU A 61 8.24 -5.80 -1.76
CA LEU A 61 9.41 -5.74 -0.88
C LEU A 61 9.13 -6.27 0.53
N SER A 62 7.99 -5.93 1.12
CA SER A 62 7.60 -6.41 2.45
C SER A 62 7.38 -7.93 2.51
N ASN A 63 7.10 -8.57 1.37
CA ASN A 63 6.82 -10.00 1.30
C ASN A 63 8.01 -10.84 0.84
N ILE A 64 9.20 -10.24 0.61
CA ILE A 64 10.41 -11.02 0.30
C ILE A 64 10.82 -11.83 1.54
N PRO A 65 10.90 -13.17 1.44
CA PRO A 65 11.28 -14.02 2.56
C PRO A 65 12.73 -13.75 2.98
N LEU A 66 12.99 -13.80 4.30
CA LEU A 66 14.31 -13.58 4.92
C LEU A 66 14.88 -12.16 4.75
N ALA A 67 14.16 -11.21 4.16
CA ALA A 67 14.66 -9.85 3.95
C ALA A 67 14.46 -8.92 5.17
N GLY A 68 13.49 -9.21 6.05
CA GLY A 68 13.23 -8.44 7.27
C GLY A 68 12.90 -6.96 7.04
N LEU A 69 12.53 -6.56 5.82
CA LEU A 69 12.40 -5.13 5.45
C LEU A 69 11.28 -4.41 6.19
N SER A 70 10.20 -5.12 6.52
CA SER A 70 9.04 -4.60 7.26
C SER A 70 9.03 -5.00 8.74
N GLU A 71 10.04 -5.74 9.20
CA GLU A 71 10.19 -6.13 10.60
C GLU A 71 10.82 -5.00 11.43
N PRO A 72 10.71 -4.99 12.77
CA PRO A 72 11.34 -3.97 13.61
C PRO A 72 12.84 -3.85 13.31
N GLY A 73 13.27 -2.65 12.88
CA GLY A 73 14.64 -2.40 12.42
C GLY A 73 14.85 -2.46 10.90
N GLY A 74 13.84 -2.87 10.14
CA GLY A 74 13.82 -2.86 8.69
C GLY A 74 13.60 -1.47 8.10
N LEU A 75 14.04 -1.27 6.85
CA LEU A 75 13.91 0.02 6.16
C LEU A 75 12.43 0.46 6.02
N LEU A 76 11.55 -0.45 5.60
CA LEU A 76 10.14 -0.14 5.41
C LEU A 76 9.42 0.08 6.74
N TYR A 77 9.88 -0.60 7.80
CA TYR A 77 9.40 -0.38 9.15
C TYR A 77 9.69 1.05 9.62
N TYR A 78 10.91 1.56 9.44
CA TYR A 78 11.23 2.94 9.81
C TYR A 78 10.44 3.97 8.98
N VAL A 79 10.29 3.74 7.67
CA VAL A 79 9.48 4.62 6.82
C VAL A 79 8.02 4.65 7.29
N TYR A 80 7.47 3.51 7.69
CA TYR A 80 6.12 3.40 8.24
C TYR A 80 6.00 4.10 9.60
N GLU A 81 6.92 3.81 10.53
CA GLU A 81 6.88 4.35 11.89
C GLU A 81 7.05 5.87 11.90
N PHE A 82 8.05 6.40 11.19
CA PHE A 82 8.29 7.84 11.16
C PHE A 82 7.35 8.61 10.25
N GLY A 83 6.85 8.00 9.18
CA GLY A 83 6.06 8.71 8.17
C GLY A 83 4.55 8.54 8.34
N ILE A 84 4.08 7.32 8.59
CA ILE A 84 2.66 6.97 8.62
C ILE A 84 2.11 6.99 10.04
N THR A 85 2.79 6.36 11.00
CA THR A 85 2.32 6.32 12.41
C THR A 85 2.31 7.71 13.04
N THR A 86 3.29 8.56 12.72
CA THR A 86 3.30 9.97 13.15
C THR A 86 2.27 10.84 12.43
N GLY A 87 1.71 10.36 11.31
CA GLY A 87 0.79 11.10 10.45
C GLY A 87 1.46 12.13 9.53
N ILE A 88 2.79 12.25 9.51
CA ILE A 88 3.50 13.26 8.72
C ILE A 88 3.23 13.10 7.21
N PHE A 89 3.30 11.88 6.67
CA PHE A 89 3.10 11.64 5.24
C PHE A 89 1.67 11.97 4.78
N PRO A 90 0.60 11.45 5.40
CA PRO A 90 -0.76 11.84 5.03
C PRO A 90 -0.99 13.35 5.10
N LEU A 91 -0.50 14.02 6.14
CA LEU A 91 -0.69 15.47 6.31
C LEU A 91 0.01 16.28 5.22
N ILE A 92 1.26 15.94 4.87
CA ILE A 92 1.99 16.62 3.79
C ILE A 92 1.32 16.35 2.44
N ILE A 93 0.86 15.12 2.19
CA ILE A 93 0.13 14.79 0.95
C ILE A 93 -1.15 15.61 0.86
N PHE A 94 -1.96 15.67 1.92
CA PHE A 94 -3.20 16.46 1.92
C PHE A 94 -2.94 17.97 1.83
N MET A 95 -1.85 18.47 2.44
CA MET A 95 -1.41 19.85 2.26
C MET A 95 -1.08 20.13 0.79
N GLY A 96 -0.36 19.23 0.12
CA GLY A 96 -0.06 19.33 -1.31
C GLY A 96 -1.31 19.29 -2.19
N VAL A 97 -2.26 18.40 -1.90
CA VAL A 97 -3.56 18.36 -2.60
C VAL A 97 -4.32 19.68 -2.41
N GLY A 98 -4.34 20.23 -1.20
CA GLY A 98 -4.94 21.53 -0.91
C GLY A 98 -4.28 22.68 -1.68
N ALA A 99 -2.95 22.67 -1.80
CA ALA A 99 -2.21 23.66 -2.57
C ALA A 99 -2.48 23.60 -4.08
N MET A 100 -2.85 22.43 -4.62
CA MET A 100 -3.23 22.24 -6.02
C MET A 100 -4.73 22.45 -6.28
N THR A 101 -5.54 22.66 -5.24
CA THR A 101 -7.00 22.78 -5.37
C THR A 101 -7.41 24.20 -5.78
N ASP A 102 -8.17 24.31 -6.87
CA ASP A 102 -8.78 25.58 -7.30
C ASP A 102 -10.15 25.76 -6.64
N PHE A 103 -10.30 26.84 -5.85
CA PHE A 103 -11.55 27.18 -5.17
C PHE A 103 -12.50 28.06 -6.01
N GLY A 104 -12.06 28.57 -7.18
CA GLY A 104 -12.85 29.45 -8.04
C GLY A 104 -14.24 28.90 -8.38
N PRO A 105 -14.36 27.66 -8.87
CA PRO A 105 -15.67 27.03 -9.16
C PRO A 105 -16.55 26.84 -7.92
N MET A 106 -15.96 26.53 -6.77
CA MET A 106 -16.69 26.35 -5.50
C MET A 106 -17.25 27.68 -4.98
N LEU A 107 -16.46 28.76 -5.06
CA LEU A 107 -16.87 30.09 -4.61
C LEU A 107 -17.90 30.74 -5.54
N ALA A 108 -17.83 30.47 -6.85
CA ALA A 108 -18.76 31.00 -7.84
C ALA A 108 -20.19 30.44 -7.67
N ASN A 109 -20.35 29.20 -7.21
CA ASN A 109 -21.66 28.64 -6.87
C ASN A 109 -21.58 27.81 -5.57
N PRO A 110 -21.84 28.42 -4.40
CA PRO A 110 -21.69 27.76 -3.11
C PRO A 110 -22.66 26.58 -2.91
N LYS A 111 -23.72 26.46 -3.72
CA LYS A 111 -24.61 25.28 -3.69
C LYS A 111 -23.89 24.00 -4.14
N THR A 112 -22.77 24.10 -4.85
CA THR A 112 -21.93 22.93 -5.19
C THR A 112 -21.28 22.30 -3.96
N ALA A 113 -21.03 23.07 -2.89
CA ALA A 113 -20.51 22.54 -1.64
C ALA A 113 -21.50 21.59 -0.95
N LEU A 114 -22.81 21.81 -1.10
CA LEU A 114 -23.85 20.90 -0.60
C LEU A 114 -23.80 19.53 -1.31
N LEU A 115 -23.44 19.48 -2.59
CA LEU A 115 -23.23 18.21 -3.30
C LEU A 115 -22.03 17.45 -2.72
N GLY A 116 -20.96 18.17 -2.34
CA GLY A 116 -19.82 17.60 -1.62
C GLY A 116 -20.21 17.03 -0.25
N GLY A 117 -21.11 17.70 0.48
CA GLY A 117 -21.68 17.17 1.72
C GLY A 117 -22.49 15.88 1.49
N ALA A 118 -23.30 15.84 0.43
CA ALA A 118 -24.07 14.64 0.09
C ALA A 118 -23.17 13.46 -0.33
N ALA A 119 -22.01 13.70 -0.94
CA ALA A 119 -21.06 12.64 -1.28
C ALA A 119 -20.56 11.86 -0.05
N GLN A 120 -20.57 12.46 1.15
CA GLN A 120 -20.15 11.80 2.40
C GLN A 120 -21.13 10.71 2.88
N PHE A 121 -22.38 10.70 2.40
CA PHE A 121 -23.32 9.61 2.70
C PHE A 121 -22.82 8.25 2.21
N GLY A 122 -21.95 8.21 1.19
CA GLY A 122 -21.31 6.98 0.74
C GLY A 122 -20.46 6.32 1.83
N ILE A 123 -19.72 7.12 2.61
CA ILE A 123 -18.87 6.62 3.71
C ILE A 123 -19.74 6.06 4.86
N PHE A 124 -20.82 6.76 5.21
CA PHE A 124 -21.74 6.25 6.24
C PHE A 124 -22.48 4.99 5.77
N GLY A 125 -22.84 4.92 4.49
CA GLY A 125 -23.46 3.74 3.88
C GLY A 125 -22.55 2.52 3.90
N THR A 126 -21.27 2.67 3.52
CA THR A 126 -20.30 1.56 3.59
C THR A 126 -20.03 1.15 5.04
N LEU A 127 -19.97 2.09 5.98
CA LEU A 127 -19.83 1.79 7.40
C LEU A 127 -21.02 0.99 7.95
N LEU A 128 -22.25 1.42 7.68
CA LEU A 128 -23.45 0.70 8.11
C LEU A 128 -23.53 -0.69 7.45
N GLY A 129 -23.17 -0.80 6.17
CA GLY A 129 -23.13 -2.08 5.47
C GLY A 129 -22.04 -3.03 5.97
N ALA A 130 -20.91 -2.51 6.49
CA ALA A 130 -19.88 -3.32 7.11
C ALA A 130 -20.23 -3.78 8.54
N LEU A 131 -21.13 -3.05 9.22
CA LEU A 131 -21.61 -3.37 10.58
C LEU A 131 -22.84 -4.28 10.61
N ALA A 132 -23.61 -4.34 9.52
CA ALA A 132 -24.81 -5.17 9.37
C ALA A 132 -24.48 -6.63 9.10
#